data_AF-X1Q941-F1
#
_entry.id   AF-X1Q941-F1
#
_cell.length_a   1.000
_cell.length_b   1.000
_cell.length_c   1.000
_cell.angle_alpha   90.00
_cell.angle_beta   90.00
_cell.angle_gamma   90.00
#
_symmetry.space_group_name_H-M   'P 1'
#
loop_
_entity.id
_entity.type
_entity.pdbx_description
1 polymer ?
#
loop_
_entity_poly.entity_id
_entity_poly.type
_entity_poly.pdbx_seq_one_letter_code
_entity_poly.pdbx_strand_id
1 'polypeptide(L)' 'MRGHKITVVSLFSGCGGLDLGFAWERYRILWANDILEDA' A
#
# COMPACT_ATOMS: atom_id res chain seq x y z
N MET A 1 -11.69 -19.74 -1.83
CA MET A 1 -11.24 -18.56 -1.06
C MET A 1 -10.08 -17.93 -1.83
N ARG A 2 -10.30 -16.80 -2.52
CA ARG A 2 -9.28 -16.17 -3.39
C ARG A 2 -8.33 -15.35 -2.51
N GLY A 3 -7.13 -15.87 -2.25
CA GLY A 3 -6.11 -15.19 -1.45
C GLY A 3 -5.57 -13.95 -2.14
N HIS A 4 -5.32 -12.89 -1.38
CA HIS A 4 -4.47 -11.78 -1.82
C HIS A 4 -3.12 -12.35 -2.25
N LYS A 5 -2.73 -12.13 -3.51
CA LYS A 5 -1.59 -12.85 -4.10
C LYS A 5 -0.25 -12.47 -3.49
N ILE A 6 -0.09 -11.21 -3.08
CA ILE A 6 1.17 -10.67 -2.55
C ILE A 6 0.83 -9.68 -1.43
N THR A 7 1.57 -9.77 -0.32
CA THR A 7 1.50 -8.82 0.80
C THR A 7 2.68 -7.87 0.71
N VAL A 8 2.43 -6.56 0.86
CA VAL A 8 3.43 -5.51 0.68
C VAL A 8 3.50 -4.59 1.89
N VAL A 9 4.67 -4.00 2.11
CA VAL A 9 4.86 -2.82 2.94
C VAL A 9 5.18 -1.67 2.00
N SER A 10 4.46 -0.56 2.15
CA SER A 10 4.66 0.65 1.36
C SER A 10 5.48 1.66 2.17
N LEU A 11 6.70 1.93 1.71
CA LEU A 11 7.59 2.91 2.33
C LEU A 11 7.61 4.15 1.45
N PHE A 12 7.69 5.33 2.08
CA PHE A 12 7.62 6.62 1.40
C PHE A 12 6.29 6.75 0.65
N SER A 13 5.18 6.45 1.35
CA SER A 13 3.86 6.35 0.74
C SER A 13 3.38 7.66 0.13
N GLY A 14 3.87 8.81 0.63
CA GLY A 14 3.36 10.13 0.27
C GLY A 14 1.83 10.12 0.31
N CYS A 15 1.21 10.76 -0.70
CA CYS A 15 -0.25 10.79 -0.85
C CYS A 15 -0.90 9.44 -1.24
N GLY A 16 -0.17 8.33 -1.26
CA GLY A 16 -0.72 6.98 -1.45
C GLY A 16 -0.97 6.57 -2.90
N GLY A 17 -0.36 7.24 -3.90
CA GLY A 17 -0.59 6.92 -5.32
C GLY A 17 -0.25 5.48 -5.72
N LEU A 18 0.86 4.94 -5.20
CA LEU A 18 1.25 3.54 -5.41
C LEU A 18 0.31 2.58 -4.67
N ASP A 19 -0.09 2.94 -3.44
CA ASP A 19 -0.98 2.16 -2.59
C ASP A 19 -2.35 1.98 -3.23
N LEU A 20 -2.84 3.01 -3.92
CA LEU A 20 -4.06 2.94 -4.72
C LEU A 20 -3.95 1.88 -5.82
N GLY A 21 -2.81 1.81 -6.51
CA GLY A 21 -2.51 0.76 -7.48
C GLY A 21 -2.49 -0.63 -6.85
N PHE A 22 -1.84 -0.78 -5.70
CA PHE A 22 -1.85 -2.04 -4.94
C PHE A 22 -3.27 -2.48 -4.55
N ALA A 23 -4.12 -1.55 -4.11
CA ALA A 23 -5.50 -1.82 -3.76
C ALA A 23 -6.32 -2.28 -4.98
N TRP A 24 -6.17 -1.62 -6.14
CA TRP A 24 -6.84 -2.01 -7.38
C TRP A 24 -6.41 -3.39 -7.88
N GLU A 25 -5.12 -3.71 -7.77
CA GLU A 25 -4.57 -5.02 -8.14
C GLU A 25 -4.72 -6.08 -7.03
N ARG A 26 -5.46 -5.77 -5.96
CA ARG A 26 -5.84 -6.69 -4.88
C ARG A 26 -4.65 -7.25 -4.09
N TYR A 27 -3.57 -6.50 -4.01
CA TYR A 27 -2.49 -6.76 -3.06
C TYR A 27 -3.00 -6.54 -1.63
N ARG A 28 -2.37 -7.18 -0.66
CA ARG A 28 -2.59 -6.87 0.75
C ARG A 28 -1.53 -5.88 1.21
N ILE A 29 -1.92 -4.64 1.45
CA ILE A 29 -1.05 -3.66 2.09
C ILE A 29 -1.04 -3.98 3.58
N LEU A 30 0.12 -4.38 4.12
CA LEU A 30 0.28 -4.69 5.54
C LEU A 30 0.49 -3.41 6.36
N TRP A 31 1.26 -2.48 5.80
CA TRP A 31 1.63 -1.22 6.42
C TRP A 31 2.01 -0.22 5.32
N ALA A 32 1.59 1.04 5.48
CA ALA A 32 2.00 2.16 4.66
C ALA A 32 2.60 3.20 5.61
N ASN A 33 3.78 3.73 5.26
CA ASN A 33 4.53 4.62 6.13
C ASN A 33 5.14 5.78 5.35
N ASP A 34 4.93 6.98 5.89
CA ASP A 34 5.68 8.18 5.58
C ASP A 34 6.14 8.87 6.87
N ILE A 35 7.16 9.72 6.77
CA ILE A 35 7.68 10.50 7.90
C ILE A 35 7.07 11.90 7.98
N LEU A 36 6.50 12.39 6.87
CA LEU A 36 5.87 13.69 6.81
C LEU A 36 4.45 13.59 7.38
N GLU A 37 4.06 14.57 8.19
CA GLU A 37 2.73 14.62 8.81
C GLU A 37 1.61 14.83 7.77
N ASP A 38 1.93 15.53 6.69
CA ASP A 38 1.02 15.88 5.60
C ASP A 38 1.05 14.91 4.40
N ALA A 39 1.80 13.81 4.53
CA ALA A 39 1.78 12.72 3.56
C ALA A 39 0.48 11.91 3.63
#